data_AF-A0AAE9J8R7-F1
#
_entry.id   AF-A0AAE9J8R7-F1
#
_cell.length_a   1.000
_cell.length_b   1.000
_cell.length_c   1.000
_cell.angle_alpha   90.00
_cell.angle_beta   90.00
_cell.angle_gamma   90.00
#
_symmetry.space_group_name_H-M   'P 1'
#
loop_
_entity.id
_entity.type
_entity.pdbx_description
1 polymer ?
#
loop_
_entity_poly.entity_id
_entity_poly.type
_entity_poly.pdbx_seq_one_letter_code
_entity_poly.pdbx_strand_id
1 'polypeptide(L)'
;MMKLRNLAFDDVTSDEEDDEEATTEAHESHHVGKYNKFGRYADKLMLSEWLVDIPETLSEEWTMVMAPIGKRCLVVASRGFTTAYNKAGRQVGQFQSRLPGGNSRSKPDQSWTILDCIYSNHVYYVLDLLSWNAHEYAENPYDFRQFMLQSKLDETPELKMSTAGFRNIFVLAPRCKCSREDMAQLLAKENDLRLDGLLFYHKSVVYEPGQSPLVGWLKPWMLPEILNVSIPEKYQQESKGQSSAQFIESFNQKHKHQSKIDRTMEQD
;
A
#
# COMPACT_ATOMS: atom_id res chain seq x y z
N MET A 1 -8.24 -2.85 -15.43
CA MET A 1 -8.31 -3.49 -14.09
C MET A 1 -7.01 -4.27 -13.84
N MET A 2 -6.48 -4.31 -12.61
CA MET A 2 -5.17 -4.93 -12.34
C MET A 2 -5.27 -6.47 -12.31
N LYS A 3 -4.74 -7.15 -13.34
CA LYS A 3 -4.78 -8.62 -13.45
C LYS A 3 -3.77 -9.27 -12.48
N LEU A 4 -4.21 -9.58 -11.25
CA LEU A 4 -3.34 -10.08 -10.17
C LEU A 4 -2.74 -11.46 -10.48
N ARG A 5 -3.51 -12.34 -11.10
CA ARG A 5 -2.98 -13.62 -11.63
C ARG A 5 -1.79 -13.40 -12.57
N ASN A 6 -1.87 -12.44 -13.49
CA ASN A 6 -0.76 -12.14 -14.41
C ASN A 6 0.48 -11.76 -13.61
N LEU A 7 0.33 -10.90 -12.59
CA LEU A 7 1.41 -10.50 -11.68
C LEU A 7 2.02 -11.66 -10.90
N ALA A 8 1.23 -12.68 -10.55
CA ALA A 8 1.75 -13.85 -9.84
C ALA A 8 2.57 -14.81 -10.72
N PHE A 9 2.31 -14.87 -12.03
CA PHE A 9 2.83 -15.93 -12.90
C PHE A 9 3.71 -15.50 -14.07
N ASP A 10 4.06 -14.21 -14.14
CA ASP A 10 4.78 -13.70 -15.31
C ASP A 10 4.02 -13.92 -16.63
N ASP A 11 2.69 -14.12 -16.56
CA ASP A 11 1.85 -14.35 -17.73
C ASP A 11 1.60 -13.02 -18.46
N VAL A 12 1.93 -12.98 -19.75
CA VAL A 12 1.86 -11.79 -20.62
C VAL A 12 0.52 -11.75 -21.38
N THR A 13 -0.28 -12.81 -21.29
CA THR A 13 -1.31 -13.13 -22.29
C THR A 13 -2.67 -12.46 -22.10
N SER A 14 -2.78 -11.21 -21.60
CA SER A 14 -4.10 -10.57 -21.61
C SER A 14 -4.17 -9.05 -21.64
N ASP A 15 -3.09 -8.32 -21.90
CA ASP A 15 -3.24 -6.89 -22.18
C ASP A 15 -3.66 -6.62 -23.65
N GLU A 16 -3.88 -7.66 -24.45
CA GLU A 16 -4.23 -7.58 -25.89
C GLU A 16 -5.74 -7.73 -26.20
N GLU A 17 -6.59 -8.11 -25.23
CA GLU A 17 -8.00 -8.44 -25.52
C GLU A 17 -9.00 -7.28 -25.33
N ASP A 18 -8.58 -6.12 -24.81
CA ASP A 18 -9.48 -4.99 -24.54
C ASP A 18 -9.54 -3.93 -25.66
N ASP A 19 -8.84 -4.13 -26.79
CA ASP A 19 -8.74 -3.17 -27.91
C ASP A 19 -9.40 -3.66 -29.24
N GLU A 20 -10.20 -4.73 -29.24
CA GLU A 20 -10.93 -5.17 -30.44
C GLU A 20 -12.40 -4.70 -30.45
N GLU A 21 -12.65 -3.39 -30.58
CA GLU A 21 -13.88 -2.88 -31.20
C GLU A 21 -13.65 -1.49 -31.84
N ALA A 22 -12.91 -1.45 -32.96
CA ALA A 22 -12.95 -0.34 -33.91
C ALA A 22 -12.50 -0.80 -35.31
N THR A 23 -13.49 -1.28 -36.08
CA THR A 23 -13.64 -1.23 -37.55
C THR A 23 -12.42 -0.97 -38.45
N THR A 24 -12.11 -1.97 -39.29
CA THR A 24 -11.69 -1.92 -40.71
C THR A 24 -11.00 -0.65 -41.24
N GLU A 25 -9.72 -0.75 -41.62
CA GLU A 25 -9.23 -0.67 -43.01
C GLU A 25 -7.70 -0.86 -43.05
N ALA A 26 -7.23 -1.60 -44.06
CA ALA A 26 -5.85 -2.02 -44.20
C ALA A 26 -4.94 -0.84 -44.56
N HIS A 27 -3.88 -0.63 -43.77
CA HIS A 27 -2.61 -0.12 -44.29
C HIS A 27 -1.47 -0.57 -43.37
N GLU A 28 -0.55 -1.34 -43.95
CA GLU A 28 0.73 -1.74 -43.35
C GLU A 28 1.50 -0.50 -42.87
N SER A 29 1.56 -0.33 -41.55
CA SER A 29 2.55 0.51 -40.91
C SER A 29 2.95 -0.16 -39.60
N HIS A 30 4.22 -0.56 -39.51
CA HIS A 30 4.83 -1.07 -38.29
C HIS A 30 4.83 0.01 -37.21
N HIS A 31 3.71 0.17 -36.51
CA HIS A 31 3.67 0.89 -35.25
C HIS A 31 4.29 0.00 -34.18
N VAL A 32 5.60 0.18 -33.98
CA VAL A 32 6.31 -0.28 -32.79
C VAL A 32 5.56 0.29 -31.58
N GLY A 33 4.78 -0.57 -30.92
CA GLY A 33 4.05 -0.23 -29.70
C GLY A 33 4.99 0.44 -28.72
N LYS A 34 4.58 1.58 -28.16
CA LYS A 34 5.33 2.27 -27.11
C LYS A 34 5.47 1.32 -25.92
N TYR A 35 6.60 0.62 -25.84
CA TYR A 35 6.96 -0.21 -24.71
C TYR A 35 6.70 0.55 -23.42
N ASN A 36 5.96 -0.09 -22.51
CA ASN A 36 5.72 0.41 -21.18
C ASN A 36 7.09 0.72 -20.54
N LYS A 37 7.40 2.00 -20.34
CA LYS A 37 8.76 2.48 -20.00
C LYS A 37 9.18 2.09 -18.58
N PHE A 38 8.28 1.47 -17.82
CA PHE A 38 8.42 1.05 -16.43
C PHE A 38 8.23 -0.47 -16.35
N GLY A 39 9.00 -1.12 -15.47
CA GLY A 39 8.96 -2.58 -15.33
C GLY A 39 7.56 -3.09 -14.96
N ARG A 40 7.23 -4.33 -15.31
CA ARG A 40 5.90 -4.95 -15.12
C ARG A 40 5.28 -4.78 -13.72
N TYR A 41 6.12 -4.73 -12.69
CA TYR A 41 5.73 -4.57 -11.28
C TYR A 41 5.75 -3.11 -10.80
N ALA A 42 6.07 -2.17 -11.68
CA ALA A 42 6.08 -0.74 -11.37
C ALA A 42 4.65 -0.21 -11.28
N ASP A 43 4.49 0.81 -10.44
CA ASP A 43 3.25 1.57 -10.31
C ASP A 43 2.02 0.67 -10.04
N LYS A 44 2.25 -0.44 -9.32
CA LYS A 44 1.23 -1.40 -8.87
C LYS A 44 0.69 -1.13 -7.47
N LEU A 45 1.28 -0.17 -6.78
CA LEU A 45 0.90 0.20 -5.42
C LEU A 45 -0.10 1.35 -5.45
N MET A 46 -1.13 1.28 -4.61
CA MET A 46 -1.95 2.42 -4.27
C MET A 46 -1.14 3.42 -3.45
N LEU A 47 -1.22 4.70 -3.82
CA LEU A 47 -0.48 5.78 -3.22
C LEU A 47 -1.44 6.78 -2.59
N SER A 48 -1.02 7.37 -1.47
CA SER A 48 -1.76 8.37 -0.75
C SER A 48 -1.52 9.79 -1.28
N GLU A 49 -2.42 10.69 -0.95
CA GLU A 49 -2.23 12.14 -1.00
C GLU A 49 -2.04 12.72 0.40
N TRP A 50 -1.63 13.98 0.51
CA TRP A 50 -1.64 14.67 1.80
C TRP A 50 -3.07 14.83 2.31
N LEU A 51 -3.32 14.44 3.57
CA LEU A 51 -4.63 14.64 4.19
C LEU A 51 -4.77 16.09 4.67
N VAL A 52 -5.12 17.00 3.76
CA VAL A 52 -5.29 18.43 4.05
C VAL A 52 -6.76 18.82 4.21
N ASP A 53 -7.63 18.25 3.37
CA ASP A 53 -9.06 18.51 3.39
C ASP A 53 -9.72 17.43 4.27
N ILE A 54 -9.96 17.76 5.53
CA ILE A 54 -10.36 16.78 6.55
C ILE A 54 -11.85 16.45 6.41
N PRO A 55 -12.21 15.20 6.09
CA PRO A 55 -13.61 14.80 5.98
C PRO A 55 -14.30 14.87 7.34
N GLU A 56 -15.55 15.33 7.38
CA GLU A 56 -16.37 15.32 8.59
C GLU A 56 -16.57 13.90 9.14
N THR A 57 -16.58 12.90 8.23
CA THR A 57 -16.73 11.48 8.55
C THR A 57 -15.41 10.80 8.95
N LEU A 58 -14.30 11.54 9.12
CA LEU A 58 -12.98 10.96 9.38
C LEU A 58 -13.02 9.92 10.52
N SER A 59 -13.61 10.26 11.67
CA SER A 59 -13.63 9.39 12.85
C SER A 59 -14.42 8.11 12.66
N GLU A 60 -15.40 8.12 11.76
CA GLU A 60 -16.33 7.02 11.56
C GLU A 60 -15.90 6.16 10.39
N GLU A 61 -15.62 6.77 9.23
CA GLU A 61 -15.45 6.11 7.94
C GLU A 61 -14.00 5.92 7.49
N TRP A 62 -13.04 6.28 8.35
CA TRP A 62 -11.63 6.12 8.04
C TRP A 62 -10.89 5.29 9.09
N THR A 63 -9.83 4.63 8.63
CA THR A 63 -8.90 3.88 9.46
C THR A 63 -7.51 4.49 9.35
N MET A 64 -6.90 4.83 10.48
CA MET A 64 -5.50 5.24 10.55
C MET A 64 -4.62 4.00 10.63
N VAL A 65 -3.55 3.96 9.83
CA VAL A 65 -2.55 2.90 9.81
C VAL A 65 -1.17 3.49 10.03
N MET A 66 -0.42 2.91 10.96
CA MET A 66 0.96 3.31 11.26
C MET A 66 1.92 2.83 10.18
N ALA A 67 2.64 3.77 9.55
CA ALA A 67 3.68 3.46 8.59
C ALA A 67 5.07 3.59 9.24
N PRO A 68 5.72 2.47 9.62
CA PRO A 68 7.06 2.52 10.18
C PRO A 68 8.09 3.02 9.16
N ILE A 69 9.23 3.51 9.65
CA ILE A 69 10.39 3.78 8.79
C ILE A 69 10.80 2.48 8.12
N GLY A 70 10.74 2.45 6.79
CA GLY A 70 11.01 1.26 6.01
C GLY A 70 10.87 1.52 4.51
N LYS A 71 10.92 0.43 3.74
CA LYS A 71 10.78 0.47 2.29
C LYS A 71 9.42 -0.08 1.89
N ARG A 72 8.57 0.75 1.31
CA ARG A 72 7.30 0.32 0.70
C ARG A 72 7.59 -0.66 -0.44
N CYS A 73 6.90 -1.78 -0.47
CA CYS A 73 7.11 -2.82 -1.48
C CYS A 73 5.84 -3.63 -1.77
N LEU A 74 5.69 -4.01 -3.03
CA LEU A 74 4.77 -5.06 -3.46
C LEU A 74 5.43 -6.41 -3.16
N VAL A 75 4.75 -7.27 -2.41
CA VAL A 75 5.23 -8.62 -2.12
C VAL A 75 4.41 -9.61 -2.93
N VAL A 76 5.08 -10.46 -3.70
CA VAL A 76 4.48 -11.52 -4.52
C VAL A 76 5.03 -12.86 -4.08
N ALA A 77 4.19 -13.68 -3.47
CA ALA A 77 4.49 -15.08 -3.14
C ALA A 77 3.85 -15.97 -4.20
N SER A 78 4.68 -16.67 -4.98
CA SER A 78 4.24 -17.53 -6.09
C SER A 78 5.38 -18.48 -6.49
N ARG A 79 5.03 -19.62 -7.08
CA ARG A 79 5.99 -20.63 -7.61
C ARG A 79 7.08 -21.05 -6.61
N GLY A 80 6.71 -21.08 -5.34
CA GLY A 80 7.54 -21.54 -4.25
C GLY A 80 8.57 -20.55 -3.72
N PHE A 81 8.47 -19.27 -4.10
CA PHE A 81 9.31 -18.20 -3.56
C PHE A 81 8.47 -16.95 -3.29
N THR A 82 9.01 -16.04 -2.48
CA THR A 82 8.45 -14.71 -2.24
C THR A 82 9.42 -13.67 -2.73
N THR A 83 8.94 -12.79 -3.60
CA THR A 83 9.72 -11.70 -4.20
C THR A 83 9.10 -10.38 -3.79
N ALA A 84 9.95 -9.45 -3.31
CA ALA A 84 9.53 -8.09 -3.01
C ALA A 84 10.01 -7.15 -4.12
N TYR A 85 9.14 -6.23 -4.55
CA TYR A 85 9.39 -5.23 -5.57
C TYR A 85 9.19 -3.83 -5.00
N ASN A 86 10.07 -2.89 -5.33
CA ASN A 86 9.87 -1.49 -4.93
C ASN A 86 8.81 -0.79 -5.80
N LYS A 87 8.49 0.48 -5.49
CA LYS A 87 7.52 1.30 -6.26
C LYS A 87 7.81 1.35 -7.77
N ALA A 88 9.10 1.35 -8.15
CA ALA A 88 9.55 1.37 -9.54
C ALA A 88 9.58 -0.03 -10.20
N GLY A 89 9.03 -1.05 -9.55
CA GLY A 89 8.95 -2.43 -10.06
C GLY A 89 10.25 -3.21 -10.02
N ARG A 90 11.31 -2.68 -9.39
CA ARG A 90 12.59 -3.38 -9.28
C ARG A 90 12.52 -4.38 -8.13
N GLN A 91 12.95 -5.61 -8.41
CA GLN A 91 13.10 -6.65 -7.38
C GLN A 91 14.13 -6.20 -6.33
N VAL A 92 13.70 -6.12 -5.07
CA VAL A 92 14.58 -5.78 -3.94
C VAL A 92 15.13 -7.03 -3.24
N GLY A 93 14.44 -8.16 -3.38
CA GLY A 93 14.89 -9.43 -2.81
C GLY A 93 13.92 -10.56 -3.12
N GLN A 94 14.44 -11.78 -3.08
CA GLN A 94 13.68 -13.03 -3.20
C GLN A 94 14.09 -13.97 -2.08
N PHE A 95 13.12 -14.61 -1.44
CA PHE A 95 13.33 -15.42 -0.24
C PHE A 95 12.23 -16.47 -0.09
N GLN A 96 12.46 -17.46 0.78
CA GLN A 96 11.43 -18.40 1.21
C GLN A 96 10.55 -17.74 2.29
N SER A 97 9.23 -17.83 2.14
CA SER A 97 8.29 -17.38 3.16
C SER A 97 7.26 -18.47 3.46
N ARG A 98 6.47 -18.25 4.51
CA ARG A 98 5.33 -19.12 4.83
C ARG A 98 4.01 -18.61 4.23
N LEU A 99 4.06 -17.60 3.36
CA LEU A 99 2.86 -17.18 2.63
C LEU A 99 2.45 -18.30 1.66
N PRO A 100 1.15 -18.48 1.39
CA PRO A 100 0.69 -19.34 0.29
C PRO A 100 1.41 -18.98 -1.02
N GLY A 101 1.95 -19.99 -1.70
CA GLY A 101 2.78 -19.82 -2.90
C GLY A 101 4.25 -19.45 -2.65
N GLY A 102 4.63 -19.10 -1.41
CA GLY A 102 5.95 -18.55 -1.06
C GLY A 102 7.02 -19.55 -0.62
N ASN A 103 6.70 -20.85 -0.60
CA ASN A 103 7.56 -21.93 -0.11
C ASN A 103 7.73 -23.01 -1.18
N SER A 104 8.91 -23.61 -1.30
CA SER A 104 9.20 -24.71 -2.24
C SER A 104 8.24 -25.92 -2.15
N ARG A 105 7.49 -26.05 -1.04
CA ARG A 105 6.44 -27.08 -0.87
C ARG A 105 5.09 -26.71 -1.50
N SER A 106 4.90 -25.47 -1.92
CA SER A 106 3.67 -25.00 -2.56
C SER A 106 3.52 -25.63 -3.95
N LYS A 107 2.30 -26.01 -4.29
CA LYS A 107 2.00 -26.49 -5.65
C LYS A 107 2.21 -25.34 -6.65
N PRO A 108 3.04 -25.53 -7.69
CA PRO A 108 3.18 -24.55 -8.75
C PRO A 108 1.82 -24.19 -9.35
N ASP A 109 1.64 -22.91 -9.68
CA ASP A 109 0.52 -22.39 -10.46
C ASP A 109 -0.90 -22.51 -9.87
N GLN A 110 -1.03 -22.95 -8.62
CA GLN A 110 -2.33 -23.07 -7.91
C GLN A 110 -2.46 -22.16 -6.69
N SER A 111 -1.37 -21.57 -6.21
CA SER A 111 -1.34 -20.79 -4.98
C SER A 111 -0.42 -19.60 -5.14
N TRP A 112 -0.98 -18.41 -4.94
CA TRP A 112 -0.22 -17.16 -4.86
C TRP A 112 -0.84 -16.21 -3.85
N THR A 113 -0.01 -15.31 -3.33
CA THR A 113 -0.40 -14.25 -2.41
C THR A 113 0.30 -12.96 -2.82
N ILE A 114 -0.46 -11.86 -2.91
CA ILE A 114 0.05 -10.53 -3.23
C ILE A 114 -0.34 -9.58 -2.11
N LEU A 115 0.66 -8.93 -1.52
CA LEU A 115 0.51 -8.02 -0.39
C LEU A 115 1.15 -6.67 -0.69
N ASP A 116 0.61 -5.64 -0.07
CA ASP A 116 1.23 -4.32 -0.06
C ASP A 116 1.86 -4.03 1.31
N CYS A 117 3.20 -4.00 1.38
CA CYS A 117 3.94 -4.02 2.64
C CYS A 117 4.87 -2.82 2.82
N ILE A 118 5.27 -2.57 4.07
CA ILE A 118 6.46 -1.78 4.42
C ILE A 118 7.47 -2.75 5.04
N TYR A 119 8.64 -2.85 4.43
CA TYR A 119 9.74 -3.67 4.96
C TYR A 119 10.63 -2.85 5.90
N SER A 120 10.82 -3.33 7.13
CA SER A 120 11.77 -2.78 8.10
C SER A 120 12.36 -3.91 8.96
N ASN A 121 13.69 -4.03 8.98
CA ASN A 121 14.43 -4.96 9.85
C ASN A 121 13.87 -6.41 9.88
N HIS A 122 13.75 -7.06 8.72
CA HIS A 122 13.19 -8.42 8.58
C HIS A 122 11.70 -8.57 8.90
N VAL A 123 10.99 -7.46 9.12
CA VAL A 123 9.54 -7.43 9.32
C VAL A 123 8.89 -6.79 8.11
N TYR A 124 7.95 -7.50 7.49
CA TYR A 124 7.02 -6.96 6.52
C TYR A 124 5.73 -6.56 7.25
N TYR A 125 5.58 -5.26 7.49
CA TYR A 125 4.34 -4.67 7.99
C TYR A 125 3.35 -4.61 6.82
N VAL A 126 2.36 -5.50 6.85
CA VAL A 126 1.35 -5.63 5.80
C VAL A 126 0.34 -4.50 5.96
N LEU A 127 0.20 -3.66 4.93
CA LEU A 127 -0.77 -2.56 4.90
C LEU A 127 -2.06 -2.97 4.19
N ASP A 128 -1.97 -3.74 3.11
CA ASP A 128 -3.16 -4.17 2.37
C ASP A 128 -3.00 -5.57 1.75
N LEU A 129 -4.14 -6.20 1.48
CA LEU A 129 -4.27 -7.54 0.92
C LEU A 129 -4.83 -7.44 -0.49
N LEU A 130 -4.05 -7.84 -1.50
CA LEU A 130 -4.51 -7.86 -2.89
C LEU A 130 -4.97 -9.27 -3.28
N SER A 131 -4.20 -10.30 -2.90
CA SER A 131 -4.63 -11.70 -3.06
C SER A 131 -4.08 -12.59 -1.95
N TRP A 132 -4.82 -13.64 -1.59
CA TRP A 132 -4.38 -14.67 -0.65
C TRP A 132 -4.74 -16.06 -1.17
N ASN A 133 -3.74 -16.92 -1.35
CA ASN A 133 -3.92 -18.29 -1.82
C ASN A 133 -4.88 -18.38 -3.03
N ALA A 134 -4.56 -17.65 -4.10
CA ALA A 134 -5.32 -17.55 -5.34
C ALA A 134 -6.69 -16.83 -5.27
N HIS A 135 -7.14 -16.38 -4.10
CA HIS A 135 -8.34 -15.56 -3.97
C HIS A 135 -7.97 -14.09 -4.09
N GLU A 136 -8.64 -13.36 -4.98
CA GLU A 136 -8.39 -11.95 -5.23
C GLU A 136 -9.32 -11.06 -4.39
N TYR A 137 -8.74 -10.02 -3.79
CA TYR A 137 -9.43 -9.13 -2.85
C TYR A 137 -9.41 -7.67 -3.28
N ALA A 138 -8.55 -7.27 -4.22
CA ALA A 138 -8.29 -5.88 -4.58
C ALA A 138 -9.56 -5.05 -4.87
N GLU A 139 -10.55 -5.63 -5.52
CA GLU A 139 -11.81 -4.95 -5.89
C GLU A 139 -12.82 -4.80 -4.74
N ASN A 140 -12.58 -5.46 -3.61
CA ASN A 140 -13.45 -5.31 -2.44
C ASN A 140 -13.13 -4.01 -1.69
N PRO A 141 -14.08 -3.43 -0.95
CA PRO A 141 -13.85 -2.35 0.00
C PRO A 141 -12.66 -2.59 0.94
N TYR A 142 -11.94 -1.53 1.30
CA TYR A 142 -10.77 -1.60 2.17
C TYR A 142 -11.08 -2.27 3.52
N ASP A 143 -12.19 -1.94 4.17
CA ASP A 143 -12.60 -2.55 5.44
C ASP A 143 -12.74 -4.08 5.35
N PHE A 144 -13.30 -4.59 4.26
CA PHE A 144 -13.38 -6.02 3.97
C PHE A 144 -11.99 -6.62 3.74
N ARG A 145 -11.13 -5.98 2.94
CA ARG A 145 -9.74 -6.44 2.73
C ARG A 145 -8.98 -6.51 4.05
N GLN A 146 -9.18 -5.52 4.91
CA GLN A 146 -8.57 -5.42 6.23
C GLN A 146 -9.09 -6.46 7.23
N PHE A 147 -10.38 -6.83 7.16
CA PHE A 147 -10.96 -7.93 7.92
C PHE A 147 -10.37 -9.27 7.46
N MET A 148 -10.36 -9.53 6.15
CA MET A 148 -9.81 -10.75 5.57
C MET A 148 -8.33 -10.90 5.88
N LEU A 149 -7.54 -9.83 5.75
CA LEU A 149 -6.12 -9.82 6.09
C LEU A 149 -5.87 -10.23 7.54
N GLN A 150 -6.62 -9.67 8.50
CA GLN A 150 -6.51 -10.03 9.91
C GLN A 150 -6.83 -11.52 10.12
N SER A 151 -7.96 -11.99 9.59
CA SER A 151 -8.38 -13.39 9.66
C SER A 151 -7.30 -14.33 9.10
N LYS A 152 -6.69 -14.01 7.95
CA LYS A 152 -5.64 -14.84 7.34
C LYS A 152 -4.33 -14.87 8.11
N LEU A 153 -3.95 -13.74 8.71
CA LEU A 153 -2.78 -13.68 9.58
C LEU A 153 -2.98 -14.41 10.92
N ASP A 154 -4.21 -14.43 11.44
CA ASP A 154 -4.53 -15.15 12.68
C ASP A 154 -4.67 -16.66 12.46
N GLU A 155 -5.14 -17.09 11.28
CA GLU A 155 -5.12 -18.50 10.85
C GLU A 155 -3.70 -19.04 10.64
N THR A 156 -2.70 -18.15 10.46
CA THR A 156 -1.31 -18.53 10.09
C THR A 156 -0.28 -17.87 11.04
N PRO A 157 -0.30 -18.16 12.34
CA PRO A 157 0.56 -17.49 13.34
C PRO A 157 2.06 -17.67 13.07
N GLU A 158 2.46 -18.74 12.38
CA GLU A 158 3.84 -19.00 11.96
C GLU A 158 4.41 -17.92 11.03
N LEU A 159 3.59 -17.07 10.40
CA LEU A 159 4.07 -15.91 9.65
C LEU A 159 4.76 -14.87 10.55
N LYS A 160 4.44 -14.84 11.84
CA LYS A 160 5.00 -13.91 12.82
C LYS A 160 6.28 -14.45 13.48
N MET A 161 6.70 -15.69 13.15
CA MET A 161 7.80 -16.39 13.81
C MET A 161 9.02 -16.56 12.89
N SER A 162 10.13 -15.90 13.23
CA SER A 162 11.39 -16.06 12.50
C SER A 162 12.05 -17.40 12.81
N THR A 163 12.61 -18.05 11.79
CA THR A 163 13.39 -19.29 11.91
C THR A 163 14.58 -19.29 10.94
N ALA A 164 15.50 -20.24 11.08
CA ALA A 164 16.66 -20.34 10.19
C ALA A 164 16.29 -20.40 8.69
N GLY A 165 15.19 -21.08 8.34
CA GLY A 165 14.70 -21.19 6.96
C GLY A 165 13.77 -20.05 6.52
N PHE A 166 13.13 -19.35 7.47
CA PHE A 166 12.15 -18.30 7.21
C PHE A 166 12.48 -17.09 8.09
N ARG A 167 13.45 -16.28 7.64
CA ARG A 167 13.97 -15.15 8.43
C ARG A 167 13.01 -13.95 8.48
N ASN A 168 12.36 -13.67 7.34
CA ASN A 168 11.42 -12.57 7.22
C ASN A 168 10.05 -12.97 7.78
N ILE A 169 9.47 -12.11 8.61
CA ILE A 169 8.14 -12.29 9.20
C ILE A 169 7.14 -11.28 8.63
N PHE A 170 5.86 -11.61 8.73
CA PHE A 170 4.74 -10.79 8.26
C PHE A 170 3.83 -10.48 9.43
N VAL A 171 3.59 -9.19 9.67
CA VAL A 171 2.73 -8.70 10.74
C VAL A 171 1.76 -7.68 10.15
N LEU A 172 0.54 -7.62 10.68
CA LEU A 172 -0.36 -6.54 10.33
C LEU A 172 0.21 -5.21 10.83
N ALA A 173 0.19 -4.16 10.01
CA ALA A 173 0.56 -2.84 10.49
C ALA A 173 -0.44 -2.35 11.56
N PRO A 174 0.04 -1.75 12.67
CA PRO A 174 -0.84 -1.23 13.69
C PRO A 174 -1.83 -0.22 13.10
N ARG A 175 -3.11 -0.37 13.45
CA ARG A 175 -4.20 0.45 12.92
C ARG A 175 -5.27 0.70 13.97
N CYS A 176 -6.00 1.80 13.83
CA CYS A 176 -7.14 2.13 14.67
C CYS A 176 -8.17 2.96 13.90
N LYS A 177 -9.33 3.18 14.50
CA LYS A 177 -10.28 4.20 14.03
C LYS A 177 -9.65 5.58 14.16
N CYS A 178 -10.15 6.54 13.38
CA CYS A 178 -9.65 7.91 13.40
C CYS A 178 -10.38 8.80 14.43
N SER A 179 -10.82 8.26 15.58
CA SER A 179 -11.17 9.11 16.72
C SER A 179 -9.89 9.70 17.33
N ARG A 180 -9.98 10.86 17.97
CA ARG A 180 -8.81 11.51 18.57
C ARG A 180 -8.19 10.63 19.65
N GLU A 181 -9.05 9.99 20.43
CA GLU A 181 -8.71 9.11 21.52
C GLU A 181 -8.01 7.84 21.01
N ASP A 182 -8.58 7.16 20.01
CA ASP A 182 -8.01 5.94 19.45
C ASP A 182 -6.63 6.19 18.83
N MET A 183 -6.48 7.29 18.07
CA MET A 183 -5.21 7.67 17.46
C MET A 183 -4.14 7.97 18.51
N ALA A 184 -4.47 8.78 19.53
CA ALA A 184 -3.55 9.10 20.62
C ALA A 184 -3.14 7.86 21.40
N GLN A 185 -4.09 6.98 21.72
CA GLN A 185 -3.82 5.72 22.42
C GLN A 185 -2.93 4.79 21.62
N LEU A 186 -3.17 4.63 20.32
CA LEU A 186 -2.33 3.78 19.47
C LEU A 186 -0.90 4.34 19.39
N LEU A 187 -0.74 5.66 19.21
CA LEU A 187 0.56 6.33 19.19
C LEU A 187 1.35 6.17 20.50
N ALA A 188 0.66 6.21 21.64
CA ALA A 188 1.26 5.99 22.94
C ALA A 188 1.62 4.51 23.15
N LYS A 189 0.76 3.58 22.72
CA LYS A 189 0.97 2.14 22.86
C LYS A 189 2.15 1.65 22.02
N GLU A 190 2.24 2.07 20.76
CA GLU A 190 3.27 1.65 19.80
C GLU A 190 4.48 2.61 19.83
N ASN A 191 4.82 3.14 21.00
CA ASN A 191 5.86 4.17 21.14
C ASN A 191 7.28 3.66 20.82
N ASP A 192 7.52 2.36 20.77
CA ASP A 192 8.81 1.82 20.31
C ASP A 192 8.93 1.83 18.77
N LEU A 193 7.80 1.86 18.06
CA LEU A 193 7.79 1.90 16.61
C LEU A 193 8.19 3.29 16.13
N ARG A 194 9.26 3.36 15.34
CA ARG A 194 9.68 4.61 14.67
C ARG A 194 8.89 4.77 13.38
N LEU A 195 8.04 5.79 13.32
CA LEU A 195 7.17 6.05 12.18
C LEU A 195 7.84 6.95 11.14
N ASP A 196 7.60 6.64 9.86
CA ASP A 196 7.80 7.59 8.77
C ASP A 196 6.56 8.48 8.63
N GLY A 197 5.37 7.92 8.86
CA GLY A 197 4.10 8.65 8.83
C GLY A 197 2.90 7.78 9.17
N LEU A 198 1.74 8.32 8.83
CA LEU A 198 0.43 7.77 9.13
C LEU A 198 -0.39 7.80 7.86
N LEU A 199 -0.95 6.65 7.49
CA LEU A 199 -1.89 6.53 6.38
C LEU A 199 -3.32 6.56 6.91
N PHE A 200 -4.23 7.12 6.13
CA PHE A 200 -5.65 7.21 6.45
C PHE A 200 -6.43 6.63 5.28
N TYR A 201 -7.09 5.51 5.47
CA TYR A 201 -7.86 4.85 4.41
C TYR A 201 -9.35 5.03 4.64
N HIS A 202 -10.07 5.51 3.63
CA HIS A 202 -11.53 5.44 3.63
C HIS A 202 -11.97 3.97 3.59
N LYS A 203 -12.94 3.56 4.42
CA LYS A 203 -13.38 2.15 4.51
C LYS A 203 -13.79 1.54 3.18
N SER A 204 -14.44 2.31 2.31
CA SER A 204 -14.95 1.82 1.03
C SER A 204 -13.95 1.85 -0.14
N VAL A 205 -12.72 2.32 0.05
CA VAL A 205 -11.77 2.47 -1.08
C VAL A 205 -11.38 1.10 -1.66
N VAL A 206 -11.58 0.91 -2.96
CA VAL A 206 -11.14 -0.27 -3.71
C VAL A 206 -9.66 -0.13 -4.08
N TYR A 207 -8.90 -1.23 -4.15
CA TYR A 207 -7.47 -1.18 -4.40
C TYR A 207 -7.15 -0.90 -5.86
N GLU A 208 -6.84 0.35 -6.16
CA GLU A 208 -6.38 0.81 -7.47
C GLU A 208 -4.94 1.33 -7.41
N PRO A 209 -4.07 0.93 -8.34
CA PRO A 209 -2.72 1.47 -8.41
C PRO A 209 -2.67 2.97 -8.73
N GLY A 210 -1.67 3.65 -8.17
CA GLY A 210 -1.50 5.09 -8.32
C GLY A 210 -2.13 5.89 -7.17
N GLN A 211 -2.11 7.22 -7.30
CA GLN A 211 -2.62 8.12 -6.25
C GLN A 211 -4.14 8.02 -6.10
N SER A 212 -4.62 7.99 -4.86
CA SER A 212 -6.03 8.03 -4.52
C SER A 212 -6.30 9.10 -3.44
N PRO A 213 -7.29 9.99 -3.64
CA PRO A 213 -7.69 10.96 -2.62
C PRO A 213 -8.39 10.30 -1.42
N LEU A 214 -8.85 9.05 -1.58
CA LEU A 214 -9.42 8.24 -0.51
C LEU A 214 -8.36 7.57 0.38
N VAL A 215 -7.09 7.90 0.15
CA VAL A 215 -5.98 7.52 1.03
C VAL A 215 -5.16 8.75 1.38
N GLY A 216 -5.28 9.19 2.63
CA GLY A 216 -4.55 10.31 3.19
C GLY A 216 -3.20 9.91 3.79
N TRP A 217 -2.29 10.88 3.88
CA TRP A 217 -0.99 10.76 4.50
C TRP A 217 -0.67 11.99 5.34
N LEU A 218 -0.16 11.75 6.55
CA LEU A 218 0.38 12.78 7.43
C LEU A 218 1.69 12.31 8.07
N LYS A 219 2.56 13.25 8.41
CA LYS A 219 3.62 12.99 9.39
C LYS A 219 3.04 12.99 10.80
N PRO A 220 3.61 12.24 11.76
CA PRO A 220 3.06 12.19 13.11
C PRO A 220 3.02 13.57 13.76
N TRP A 221 4.02 14.41 13.52
CA TRP A 221 4.09 15.76 14.08
C TRP A 221 3.05 16.74 13.53
N MET A 222 2.35 16.40 12.43
CA MET A 222 1.27 17.21 11.86
C MET A 222 -0.08 16.99 12.57
N LEU A 223 -0.24 15.89 13.31
CA LEU A 223 -1.50 15.52 13.96
C LEU A 223 -2.05 16.57 14.94
N PRO A 224 -1.23 17.22 15.79
CA PRO A 224 -1.73 18.27 16.67
C PRO A 224 -2.27 19.48 15.91
N GLU A 225 -1.64 19.88 14.80
CA GLU A 225 -2.06 21.04 14.01
C GLU A 225 -3.30 20.72 13.17
N ILE A 226 -3.30 19.59 12.46
CA ILE A 226 -4.34 19.26 11.47
C ILE A 226 -5.55 18.59 12.12
N LEU A 227 -5.31 17.63 13.02
CA LEU A 227 -6.36 16.80 13.59
C LEU A 227 -6.60 17.09 15.08
N ASN A 228 -5.80 17.95 15.72
CA ASN A 228 -5.80 18.22 17.16
C ASN A 228 -5.79 16.92 18.00
N VAL A 229 -4.81 16.06 17.68
CA VAL A 229 -4.52 14.78 18.34
C VAL A 229 -3.17 14.89 19.04
N SER A 230 -3.08 14.42 20.29
CA SER A 230 -1.82 14.41 21.03
C SER A 230 -0.85 13.37 20.48
N ILE A 231 0.44 13.67 20.56
CA ILE A 231 1.51 12.83 20.01
C ILE A 231 2.63 12.60 21.04
N PRO A 232 3.35 11.46 20.95
CA PRO A 232 4.55 11.23 21.72
C PRO A 232 5.62 12.32 21.51
N GLU A 233 6.35 12.66 22.58
CA GLU A 233 7.37 13.73 22.58
C GLU A 233 8.41 13.59 21.47
N LYS A 234 8.81 12.35 21.13
CA LYS A 234 9.79 12.05 20.09
C LYS A 234 9.43 12.61 18.70
N TYR A 235 8.15 12.91 18.44
CA TYR A 235 7.71 13.50 17.18
C TYR A 235 7.56 15.02 17.24
N GLN A 236 7.40 15.62 18.43
CA GLN A 236 7.10 17.06 18.56
C GLN A 236 8.18 17.95 17.94
N GLN A 237 9.45 17.55 18.03
CA GLN A 237 10.59 18.32 17.53
C GLN A 237 10.87 18.12 16.03
N GLU A 238 10.16 17.19 15.37
CA GLU A 238 10.41 16.89 13.96
C GLU A 238 9.91 17.95 12.99
N SER A 239 8.98 18.80 13.43
CA SER A 239 8.48 19.94 12.66
C SER A 239 9.59 20.95 12.33
N LYS A 240 10.66 21.00 13.14
CA LYS A 240 11.74 22.00 13.08
C LYS A 240 11.20 23.45 13.02
N GLY A 241 10.05 23.69 13.64
CA GLY A 241 9.36 24.99 13.67
C GLY A 241 8.58 25.35 12.40
N GLN A 242 8.45 24.45 11.43
CA GLN A 242 7.63 24.65 10.23
C GLN A 242 6.16 24.28 10.52
N SER A 243 5.21 24.98 9.90
CA SER A 243 3.82 24.54 9.87
C SER A 243 3.63 23.37 8.90
N SER A 244 2.54 22.62 9.08
CA SER A 244 2.19 21.51 8.21
C SER A 244 2.02 21.98 6.75
N ALA A 245 1.35 23.12 6.55
CA ALA A 245 1.17 23.71 5.22
C ALA A 245 2.50 24.08 4.54
N GLN A 246 3.42 24.74 5.25
CA GLN A 246 4.75 25.10 4.74
C GLN A 246 5.56 23.86 4.33
N PHE A 247 5.52 22.82 5.17
CA PHE A 247 6.20 21.57 4.88
C PHE A 247 5.62 20.90 3.63
N ILE A 248 4.29 20.76 3.55
CA ILE A 248 3.60 20.11 2.43
C ILE A 248 3.91 20.84 1.12
N GLU A 249 3.84 22.17 1.11
CA GLU A 249 4.16 22.98 -0.07
C GLU A 249 5.61 22.76 -0.52
N SER A 250 6.57 22.89 0.40
CA SER A 250 7.99 22.68 0.10
C SER A 250 8.29 21.25 -0.38
N PHE A 251 7.60 20.26 0.20
CA PHE A 251 7.72 18.86 -0.20
C PHE A 251 7.20 18.65 -1.63
N ASN A 252 6.04 19.22 -1.95
CA ASN A 252 5.40 19.08 -3.26
C ASN A 252 6.25 19.73 -4.36
N GLN A 253 6.78 20.92 -4.11
CA GLN A 253 7.70 21.61 -5.04
C GLN A 253 8.97 20.77 -5.28
N LYS A 254 9.59 20.26 -4.22
CA LYS A 254 10.82 19.48 -4.30
C LYS A 254 10.63 18.14 -5.03
N HIS A 255 9.51 17.47 -4.82
CA HIS A 255 9.26 16.13 -5.36
C HIS A 255 8.35 16.14 -6.60
N LYS A 256 7.97 17.31 -7.10
CA LYS A 256 7.04 17.48 -8.23
C LYS A 256 5.74 16.70 -8.04
N HIS A 257 5.22 16.69 -6.81
CA HIS A 257 3.96 16.03 -6.49
C HIS A 257 2.79 16.87 -6.98
N GLN A 258 1.83 16.24 -7.67
CA GLN A 258 0.57 16.85 -8.10
C GLN A 258 -0.58 16.11 -7.39
N SER A 259 -1.47 16.88 -6.76
CA SER A 259 -2.69 16.35 -6.14
C SER A 259 -3.75 16.08 -7.20
N LYS A 260 -4.56 15.03 -7.03
CA LYS A 260 -5.71 14.75 -7.88
C LYS A 260 -7.00 15.42 -7.40
N ILE A 261 -6.99 16.07 -6.23
CA ILE A 261 -8.13 16.84 -5.74
C ILE A 261 -8.18 18.15 -6.54
N ASP A 262 -9.21 18.28 -7.37
CA ASP A 262 -9.40 19.48 -8.19
C ASP A 262 -10.02 20.60 -7.35
N ARG A 263 -9.21 21.61 -7.01
CA ARG A 263 -9.64 22.74 -6.17
C ARG A 263 -10.53 23.75 -6.91
N THR A 264 -10.81 23.52 -8.20
CA THR A 264 -11.65 24.41 -9.02
C THR A 264 -13.15 24.24 -8.81
N MET A 265 -13.60 23.25 -8.02
CA MET A 265 -15.03 23.03 -7.76
C MET A 265 -15.57 23.69 -6.48
N GLU A 266 -14.75 24.44 -5.74
CA GLU A 266 -15.18 25.18 -4.53
C GLU A 266 -15.58 26.65 -4.78
N GLN A 267 -15.70 27.05 -6.06
CA GLN A 267 -16.21 28.37 -6.46
C GLN A 267 -17.49 28.21 -7.30
N ASP A 268 -18.52 27.57 -6.75
CA ASP A 268 -19.91 27.70 -7.22
C ASP A 268 -20.88 27.64 -6.03
#